data_AF-A0AA97FIG9-F1
#
_entry.id   AF-A0AA97FIG9-F1
#
_cell.length_a   1.000
_cell.length_b   1.000
_cell.length_c   1.000
_cell.angle_alpha   90.00
_cell.angle_beta   90.00
_cell.angle_gamma   90.00
#
_symmetry.space_group_name_H-M   'P 1'
#
loop_
_entity.id
_entity.type
_entity.pdbx_description
1 polymer ?
#
loop_
_entity_poly.entity_id
_entity_poly.type
_entity_poly.pdbx_seq_one_letter_code
_entity_poly.pdbx_strand_id
1 'polypeptide(L)'
;MSDFATFDAHEGETPAAPTSGLASLRKQREQIKASLHLDLLVPRYDEPVYVRYTAPTKAQINRINDRAKKSRDKDALAEAALLAECAVGVFQKDDAGKPIGQPEQWPKFDKDLAEYLGEPKLERAVDVVRALFFTDGDIIAQAAALGRWAGFAEEQAVEEYEGN
;
A
#
# COMPACT_ATOMS: atom_id res chain seq x y z
N MET A 1 60.54 51.66 -2.19
CA MET A 1 59.31 52.41 -1.92
C MET A 1 58.14 51.56 -2.39
N SER A 2 57.19 51.33 -1.49
CA SER A 2 55.84 50.78 -1.74
C SER A 2 55.80 49.27 -1.96
N ASP A 3 55.75 48.43 -0.91
CA ASP A 3 54.56 48.13 -0.07
C ASP A 3 53.29 47.84 -0.88
N PHE A 4 52.94 46.55 -0.98
CA PHE A 4 51.60 46.06 -0.66
C PHE A 4 51.65 44.55 -0.37
N ALA A 5 51.70 44.21 0.92
CA ALA A 5 51.18 42.96 1.45
C ALA A 5 49.69 42.85 1.06
N THR A 6 49.12 41.66 0.83
CA THR A 6 48.53 40.89 1.92
C THR A 6 48.18 39.49 1.42
N PHE A 7 48.74 38.53 2.14
CA PHE A 7 48.41 37.12 2.21
C PHE A 7 47.15 36.96 3.09
N ASP A 8 46.21 36.11 2.66
CA ASP A 8 45.34 35.22 3.45
C ASP A 8 43.94 35.13 2.84
N ALA A 9 43.77 34.17 1.93
CA ALA A 9 42.48 33.53 1.74
C ALA A 9 42.23 32.67 2.98
N HIS A 10 41.65 33.27 4.02
CA HIS A 10 41.04 32.50 5.09
C HIS A 10 39.86 31.71 4.49
N GLU A 11 40.15 30.48 4.05
CA GLU A 11 39.18 29.39 3.98
C GLU A 11 38.68 29.14 5.40
N GLY A 12 37.72 29.97 5.82
CA GLY A 12 36.83 29.65 6.92
C GLY A 12 35.87 28.57 6.46
N GLU A 13 36.35 27.33 6.33
CA GLU A 13 35.48 26.16 6.51
C GLU A 13 34.99 26.20 7.97
N THR A 14 33.92 26.96 8.20
CA THR A 14 33.07 26.70 9.35
C THR A 14 32.65 25.23 9.27
N PRO A 15 32.97 24.38 10.27
CA PRO A 15 32.50 23.02 10.27
C PRO A 15 30.98 23.06 10.21
N ALA A 16 30.41 22.38 9.21
CA ALA A 16 28.97 22.27 9.03
C ALA A 16 28.34 21.77 10.35
N ALA A 17 27.70 22.70 11.06
CA ALA A 17 26.89 22.41 12.23
C ALA A 17 25.70 21.51 11.81
N PRO A 18 25.16 20.73 12.76
CA PRO A 18 24.73 19.35 12.58
C PRO A 18 23.57 19.21 11.59
N THR A 19 23.62 18.12 10.82
CA THR A 19 22.49 17.37 10.24
C THR A 19 21.12 17.69 10.87
N SER A 20 20.36 18.63 10.31
CA SER A 20 19.20 19.25 10.98
C SER A 20 17.93 19.27 10.12
N GLY A 21 16.85 18.65 10.62
CA GLY A 21 15.45 18.77 10.19
C GLY A 21 15.02 18.12 8.87
N LEU A 22 15.70 18.41 7.76
CA LEU A 22 15.22 18.03 6.41
C LEU A 22 15.54 16.57 6.04
N ALA A 23 16.67 16.04 6.53
CA ALA A 23 17.02 14.63 6.34
C ALA A 23 16.11 13.70 7.17
N SER A 24 15.69 14.14 8.37
CA SER A 24 14.67 13.45 9.16
C SER A 24 13.32 13.50 8.46
N LEU A 25 12.93 14.64 7.86
CA LEU A 25 11.67 14.73 7.10
C LEU A 25 11.62 13.83 5.86
N ARG A 26 12.74 13.64 5.13
CA ARG A 26 12.78 12.67 4.02
C ARG A 26 12.57 11.24 4.51
N LYS A 27 13.29 10.82 5.55
CA LYS A 27 13.13 9.48 6.15
C LYS A 27 11.72 9.28 6.71
N GLN A 28 11.17 10.30 7.36
CA GLN A 28 9.81 10.28 7.90
C GLN A 28 8.77 10.21 6.77
N ARG A 29 8.95 10.94 5.67
CA ARG A 29 8.08 10.86 4.48
C ARG A 29 8.15 9.50 3.79
N GLU A 30 9.32 8.86 3.75
CA GLU A 30 9.47 7.50 3.22
C GLU A 30 8.84 6.45 4.13
N GLN A 31 8.97 6.59 5.44
CA GLN A 31 8.31 5.74 6.43
C GLN A 31 6.78 5.86 6.36
N ILE A 32 6.26 7.09 6.25
CA ILE A 32 4.82 7.34 6.06
C ILE A 32 4.35 6.75 4.73
N LYS A 33 5.14 6.89 3.65
CA LYS A 33 4.79 6.26 2.37
C LYS A 33 4.74 4.74 2.44
N ALA A 34 5.63 4.13 3.21
CA ALA A 34 5.63 2.69 3.42
C ALA A 34 4.45 2.23 4.28
N SER A 35 4.00 3.03 5.26
CA SER A 35 2.85 2.71 6.10
C SER A 35 1.50 2.95 5.42
N LEU A 36 1.45 3.64 4.27
CA LEU A 36 0.22 3.89 3.51
C LEU A 36 -0.33 2.67 2.75
N HIS A 37 0.48 1.62 2.63
CA HIS A 37 0.14 0.45 1.82
C HIS A 37 0.26 -0.85 2.59
N LEU A 38 -0.63 -1.79 2.27
CA LEU A 38 -0.60 -3.14 2.79
C LEU A 38 -0.39 -4.12 1.64
N ASP A 39 0.69 -4.90 1.72
CA ASP A 39 0.96 -5.97 0.76
C ASP A 39 0.52 -7.30 1.38
N LEU A 40 -0.51 -7.94 0.79
CA LEU A 40 -0.98 -9.25 1.24
C LEU A 40 -0.70 -10.32 0.20
N LEU A 41 -0.25 -11.49 0.65
CA LEU A 41 -0.05 -12.66 -0.19
C LEU A 41 -1.41 -13.19 -0.67
N VAL A 42 -1.47 -13.64 -1.92
CA VAL A 42 -2.59 -14.40 -2.46
C VAL A 42 -2.33 -15.89 -2.16
N PRO A 43 -3.22 -16.57 -1.42
CA PRO A 43 -2.98 -17.94 -1.01
C PRO A 43 -3.08 -18.92 -2.19
N ARG A 44 -2.44 -20.09 -2.04
CA ARG A 44 -2.54 -21.27 -2.91
C ARG A 44 -1.84 -21.20 -4.28
N TYR A 45 -1.17 -20.10 -4.61
CA TYR A 45 -0.29 -20.07 -5.77
C TYR A 45 1.08 -20.67 -5.41
N ASP A 46 1.65 -21.46 -6.32
CA ASP A 46 3.00 -22.01 -6.18
C ASP A 46 4.05 -20.87 -6.23
N GLU A 47 3.85 -19.93 -7.15
CA GLU A 47 4.62 -18.68 -7.20
C GLU A 47 3.95 -17.62 -6.32
N PRO A 48 4.69 -16.92 -5.45
CA PRO A 48 4.10 -15.98 -4.50
C PRO A 48 3.60 -14.71 -5.20
N VAL A 49 2.29 -14.60 -5.33
CA VAL A 49 1.58 -13.43 -5.83
C VAL A 49 1.11 -12.57 -4.67
N TYR A 50 1.25 -11.25 -4.78
CA TYR A 50 0.82 -10.29 -3.78
C TYR A 50 -0.16 -9.28 -4.36
N VAL A 51 -1.03 -8.75 -3.51
CA VAL A 51 -1.87 -7.59 -3.83
C VAL A 51 -1.51 -6.47 -2.88
N ARG A 52 -1.23 -5.29 -3.46
CA ARG A 52 -1.04 -4.06 -2.68
C ARG A 52 -2.38 -3.36 -2.52
N TYR A 53 -2.70 -3.00 -1.28
CA TYR A 53 -3.92 -2.26 -0.94
C TYR A 53 -3.60 -0.88 -0.37
N THR A 54 -4.55 0.04 -0.55
CA THR A 54 -4.64 1.29 0.20
C THR A 54 -5.64 1.17 1.34
N ALA A 55 -5.54 2.05 2.34
CA ALA A 55 -6.52 2.11 3.41
C ALA A 55 -7.92 2.42 2.84
N PRO A 56 -8.95 1.63 3.20
CA PRO A 56 -10.32 1.93 2.85
C PRO A 56 -10.77 3.24 3.51
N THR A 57 -11.54 4.03 2.78
CA THR A 57 -12.17 5.24 3.31
C THR A 57 -13.27 4.92 4.32
N LYS A 58 -13.60 5.86 5.22
CA LYS A 58 -14.73 5.70 6.18
C LYS A 58 -16.05 5.32 5.49
N ALA A 59 -16.31 5.87 4.30
CA ALA A 59 -17.48 5.54 3.52
C ALA A 59 -17.48 4.06 3.04
N GLN A 60 -16.32 3.52 2.68
CA GLN A 60 -16.17 2.11 2.31
C GLN A 60 -16.35 1.19 3.52
N ILE A 61 -15.72 1.53 4.64
CA ILE A 61 -15.86 0.79 5.91
C ILE A 61 -17.32 0.75 6.37
N ASN A 62 -18.02 1.88 6.33
CA ASN A 62 -19.44 1.95 6.71
C ASN A 62 -20.32 1.10 5.79
N ARG A 63 -20.07 1.10 4.46
CA ARG A 63 -20.80 0.27 3.51
C ARG A 63 -20.68 -1.23 3.82
N ILE A 64 -19.50 -1.69 4.24
CA ILE A 64 -19.27 -3.09 4.65
C ILE A 64 -20.01 -3.39 5.94
N ASN A 65 -19.85 -2.54 6.96
CA ASN A 65 -20.50 -2.73 8.26
C ASN A 65 -22.03 -2.78 8.14
N ASP A 66 -22.61 -1.91 7.32
CA ASP A 66 -24.06 -1.87 7.08
C ASP A 66 -24.56 -3.10 6.32
N ARG A 67 -23.74 -3.70 5.44
CA ARG A 67 -24.06 -4.96 4.77
C ARG A 67 -23.87 -6.17 5.69
N ALA A 68 -22.79 -6.21 6.46
CA ALA A 68 -22.52 -7.27 7.44
C ALA A 68 -23.60 -7.36 8.52
N LYS A 69 -24.24 -6.23 8.88
CA LYS A 69 -25.42 -6.22 9.78
C LYS A 69 -26.69 -6.77 9.13
N LYS A 70 -26.78 -6.78 7.80
CA LYS A 70 -27.97 -7.18 7.04
C LYS A 70 -27.89 -8.60 6.48
N SER A 71 -26.69 -9.14 6.28
CA SER A 71 -26.52 -10.52 5.83
C SER A 71 -26.23 -11.45 7.01
N ARG A 72 -26.87 -12.62 7.01
CA ARG A 72 -26.65 -13.67 8.02
C ARG A 72 -25.35 -14.43 7.78
N ASP A 73 -24.86 -14.42 6.54
CA ASP A 73 -23.58 -14.96 6.08
C ASP A 73 -22.71 -13.82 5.58
N LYS A 74 -21.41 -13.85 5.88
CA LYS A 74 -20.45 -12.90 5.31
C LYS A 74 -20.47 -13.03 3.79
N ASP A 75 -20.95 -11.99 3.12
CA ASP A 75 -21.13 -11.99 1.69
C ASP A 75 -19.77 -11.78 1.01
N ALA A 76 -19.17 -12.87 0.52
CA ALA A 76 -17.90 -12.84 -0.19
C ALA A 76 -17.93 -11.89 -1.40
N LEU A 77 -19.11 -11.62 -1.98
CA LEU A 77 -19.28 -10.64 -3.04
C LEU A 77 -19.00 -9.20 -2.55
N ALA A 78 -19.44 -8.86 -1.35
CA ALA A 78 -19.21 -7.55 -0.75
C ALA A 78 -17.73 -7.36 -0.38
N GLU A 79 -17.12 -8.39 0.18
CA GLU A 79 -15.69 -8.39 0.51
C GLU A 79 -14.82 -8.30 -0.76
N ALA A 80 -15.18 -9.04 -1.81
CA ALA A 80 -14.51 -8.93 -3.10
C ALA A 80 -14.63 -7.53 -3.70
N ALA A 81 -15.80 -6.88 -3.59
CA ALA A 81 -15.97 -5.50 -4.03
C ALA A 81 -15.07 -4.53 -3.25
N LEU A 82 -14.93 -4.70 -1.93
CA LEU A 82 -14.02 -3.90 -1.12
C LEU A 82 -12.57 -4.06 -1.60
N LEU A 83 -12.11 -5.31 -1.73
CA LEU A 83 -10.75 -5.61 -2.18
C LEU A 83 -10.51 -5.00 -3.55
N ALA A 84 -11.50 -5.06 -4.45
CA ALA A 84 -11.44 -4.45 -5.76
C ALA A 84 -11.26 -2.92 -5.70
N GLU A 85 -12.05 -2.24 -4.86
CA GLU A 85 -11.97 -0.79 -4.70
C GLU A 85 -10.66 -0.32 -4.05
N CYS A 86 -10.05 -1.13 -3.18
CA CYS A 86 -8.85 -0.75 -2.42
C CYS A 86 -7.54 -1.24 -3.04
N ALA A 87 -7.58 -2.00 -4.13
CA ALA A 87 -6.37 -2.53 -4.75
C ALA A 87 -5.63 -1.47 -5.56
N VAL A 88 -4.33 -1.36 -5.27
CA VAL A 88 -3.37 -0.60 -6.07
C VAL A 88 -2.95 -1.43 -7.28
N GLY A 89 -2.69 -2.73 -7.08
CA GLY A 89 -2.29 -3.65 -8.13
C GLY A 89 -1.82 -5.01 -7.60
N VAL A 90 -1.75 -5.98 -8.50
CA VAL A 90 -1.28 -7.34 -8.26
C VAL A 90 0.14 -7.48 -8.80
N PHE A 91 1.04 -8.04 -8.00
CA PHE A 91 2.46 -8.08 -8.33
C PHE A 91 3.16 -9.31 -7.73
N GLN A 92 4.36 -9.62 -8.23
CA GLN A 92 5.27 -10.60 -7.65
C GLN A 92 6.47 -9.89 -7.04
N LYS A 93 7.18 -10.54 -6.13
CA LYS A 93 8.42 -10.04 -5.54
C LYS A 93 9.63 -10.71 -6.19
N ASP A 94 10.73 -9.98 -6.33
CA ASP A 94 12.02 -10.52 -6.76
C ASP A 94 12.70 -11.32 -5.62
N ASP A 95 13.83 -11.95 -5.92
CA ASP A 95 14.63 -12.71 -4.94
C ASP A 95 15.12 -11.85 -3.76
N ALA A 96 15.14 -10.52 -3.90
CA ALA A 96 15.48 -9.56 -2.87
C ALA A 96 14.25 -9.09 -2.06
N GLY A 97 13.06 -9.63 -2.35
CA GLY A 97 11.81 -9.30 -1.67
C GLY A 97 11.16 -7.97 -2.11
N LYS A 98 11.62 -7.37 -3.21
CA LYS A 98 11.08 -6.12 -3.74
C LYS A 98 10.00 -6.39 -4.79
N PRO A 99 8.96 -5.53 -4.88
CA PRO A 99 7.98 -5.62 -5.96
C PRO A 99 8.65 -5.53 -7.34
N ILE A 100 8.30 -6.46 -8.23
CA ILE A 100 8.72 -6.42 -9.63
C ILE A 100 7.86 -5.38 -10.36
N GLY A 101 8.50 -4.41 -11.01
CA GLY A 101 7.81 -3.33 -11.72
C GLY A 101 7.37 -2.17 -10.82
N GLN A 102 6.69 -1.19 -11.43
CA GLN A 102 6.15 -0.02 -10.72
C GLN A 102 4.64 -0.15 -10.49
N PRO A 103 4.08 0.43 -9.42
CA PRO A 103 2.65 0.36 -9.10
C PRO A 103 1.71 0.71 -10.25
N GLU A 104 2.11 1.64 -11.11
CA GLU A 104 1.34 2.12 -12.27
C GLU A 104 1.28 1.08 -13.41
N GLN A 105 2.14 0.07 -13.37
CA GLN A 105 2.24 -1.00 -14.38
C GLN A 105 1.62 -2.30 -13.91
N TRP A 106 1.27 -2.40 -12.62
CA TRP A 106 0.68 -3.61 -12.09
C TRP A 106 -0.77 -3.74 -12.53
N PRO A 107 -1.18 -4.93 -13.00
CA PRO A 107 -2.58 -5.16 -13.33
C PRO A 107 -3.43 -5.02 -12.07
N LYS A 108 -4.61 -4.40 -12.20
CA LYS A 108 -5.60 -4.35 -11.12
C LYS A 108 -6.57 -5.52 -11.29
N PHE A 109 -7.67 -5.51 -10.56
CA PHE A 109 -8.78 -6.42 -10.82
C PHE A 109 -9.55 -5.99 -12.06
N ASP A 110 -8.88 -6.03 -13.20
CA ASP A 110 -9.35 -5.57 -14.50
C ASP A 110 -9.22 -6.69 -15.55
N LYS A 111 -9.50 -6.33 -16.80
CA LYS A 111 -9.44 -7.27 -17.92
C LYS A 111 -8.04 -7.82 -18.15
N ASP A 112 -6.99 -7.03 -17.92
CA ASP A 112 -5.62 -7.47 -18.14
C ASP A 112 -5.28 -8.61 -17.16
N LEU A 113 -5.66 -8.46 -15.88
CA LEU A 113 -5.53 -9.57 -14.92
C LEU A 113 -6.40 -10.77 -15.30
N ALA A 114 -7.61 -10.54 -15.78
CA ALA A 114 -8.48 -11.63 -16.23
C ALA A 114 -7.84 -12.44 -17.38
N GLU A 115 -7.16 -11.77 -18.31
CA GLU A 115 -6.40 -12.42 -19.39
C GLU A 115 -5.23 -13.25 -18.84
N TYR A 116 -4.47 -12.73 -17.87
CA TYR A 116 -3.39 -13.50 -17.21
C TYR A 116 -3.91 -14.73 -16.46
N LEU A 117 -5.11 -14.66 -15.90
CA LEU A 117 -5.75 -15.79 -15.21
C LEU A 117 -6.38 -16.81 -16.18
N GLY A 118 -6.33 -16.56 -17.49
CA GLY A 118 -6.95 -17.43 -18.50
C GLY A 118 -8.47 -17.30 -18.60
N GLU A 119 -9.04 -16.24 -18.02
CA GLU A 119 -10.48 -15.96 -17.94
C GLU A 119 -10.85 -14.64 -18.64
N PRO A 120 -10.53 -14.45 -19.93
CA PRO A 120 -10.62 -13.15 -20.63
C PRO A 120 -12.05 -12.61 -20.79
N LYS A 121 -13.06 -13.41 -20.42
CA LYS A 121 -14.48 -13.04 -20.47
C LYS A 121 -14.94 -12.29 -19.22
N LEU A 122 -14.11 -12.24 -18.17
CA LEU A 122 -14.46 -11.53 -16.94
C LEU A 122 -14.26 -10.03 -17.13
N GLU A 123 -15.35 -9.28 -17.02
CA GLU A 123 -15.33 -7.82 -17.16
C GLU A 123 -15.50 -7.09 -15.82
N ARG A 124 -16.08 -7.76 -14.81
CA ARG A 124 -16.33 -7.15 -13.50
C ARG A 124 -15.18 -7.44 -12.56
N ALA A 125 -14.63 -6.41 -11.93
CA ALA A 125 -13.54 -6.54 -10.96
C ALA A 125 -13.81 -7.57 -9.86
N VAL A 126 -15.06 -7.65 -9.38
CA VAL A 126 -15.50 -8.63 -8.38
C VAL A 126 -15.33 -10.06 -8.88
N ASP A 127 -15.62 -10.32 -10.16
CA ASP A 127 -15.43 -11.66 -10.73
C ASP A 127 -13.95 -11.97 -10.91
N VAL A 128 -13.12 -10.96 -11.27
CA VAL A 128 -11.66 -11.11 -11.35
C VAL A 128 -11.05 -11.41 -9.98
N VAL A 129 -11.54 -10.77 -8.91
CA VAL A 129 -11.16 -11.12 -7.53
C VAL A 129 -11.50 -12.58 -7.25
N ARG A 130 -12.72 -13.03 -7.57
CA ARG A 130 -13.13 -14.43 -7.35
C ARG A 130 -12.40 -15.43 -8.24
N ALA A 131 -11.87 -15.00 -9.39
CA ALA A 131 -10.99 -15.82 -10.22
C ALA A 131 -9.57 -15.89 -9.64
N LEU A 132 -9.06 -14.78 -9.09
CA LEU A 132 -7.74 -14.75 -8.46
C LEU A 132 -7.72 -15.58 -7.16
N PHE A 133 -8.75 -15.46 -6.31
CA PHE A 133 -8.85 -16.18 -5.05
C PHE A 133 -9.67 -17.46 -5.22
N PHE A 134 -9.07 -18.62 -4.94
CA PHE A 134 -9.70 -19.93 -5.14
C PHE A 134 -10.95 -20.18 -4.31
N THR A 135 -11.09 -19.55 -3.13
CA THR A 135 -12.25 -19.76 -2.26
C THR A 135 -12.78 -18.44 -1.70
N ASP A 136 -14.10 -18.40 -1.47
CA ASP A 136 -14.75 -17.29 -0.79
C ASP A 136 -14.16 -17.05 0.62
N GLY A 137 -13.67 -18.10 1.28
CA GLY A 137 -12.97 -18.01 2.56
C GLY A 137 -11.66 -17.23 2.47
N ASP A 138 -10.90 -17.39 1.38
CA ASP A 138 -9.66 -16.64 1.15
C ASP A 138 -9.96 -15.15 0.95
N ILE A 139 -11.03 -14.82 0.21
CA ILE A 139 -11.51 -13.44 0.01
C ILE A 139 -11.88 -12.79 1.35
N ILE A 140 -12.69 -13.49 2.16
CA ILE A 140 -13.12 -12.99 3.48
C ILE A 140 -11.91 -12.81 4.40
N ALA A 141 -10.95 -13.73 4.39
CA ALA A 141 -9.73 -13.64 5.19
C ALA A 141 -8.88 -12.43 4.77
N GLN A 142 -8.75 -12.20 3.46
CA GLN A 142 -8.00 -11.07 2.89
C GLN A 142 -8.64 -9.73 3.26
N ALA A 143 -9.96 -9.61 3.11
CA ALA A 143 -10.69 -8.40 3.47
C ALA A 143 -10.65 -8.14 4.98
N ALA A 144 -10.71 -9.18 5.81
CA ALA A 144 -10.55 -9.05 7.26
C ALA A 144 -9.13 -8.59 7.65
N ALA A 145 -8.09 -9.04 6.93
CA ALA A 145 -6.72 -8.58 7.15
C ALA A 145 -6.57 -7.09 6.78
N LEU A 146 -7.14 -6.67 5.65
CA LEU A 146 -7.20 -5.27 5.24
C LEU A 146 -7.93 -4.41 6.28
N GLY A 147 -9.08 -4.86 6.77
CA GLY A 147 -9.87 -4.15 7.78
C GLY A 147 -9.13 -3.99 9.11
N ARG A 148 -8.43 -5.03 9.59
CA ARG A 148 -7.62 -4.94 10.81
C ARG A 148 -6.47 -3.95 10.65
N TRP A 149 -5.74 -4.02 9.54
CA TRP A 149 -4.65 -3.08 9.26
C TRP A 149 -5.16 -1.64 9.15
N ALA A 150 -6.30 -1.42 8.50
CA ALA A 150 -6.92 -0.10 8.39
C ALA A 150 -7.32 0.48 9.76
N GLY A 151 -7.85 -0.36 10.66
CA GLY A 151 -8.16 0.04 12.04
C GLY A 151 -6.93 0.48 12.82
N PHE A 152 -5.84 -0.29 12.76
CA PHE A 152 -4.57 0.09 13.39
C PHE A 152 -3.94 1.34 12.76
N ALA A 153 -4.05 1.50 11.44
CA ALA A 153 -3.56 2.69 10.74
C ALA A 153 -4.32 3.95 11.15
N GLU A 154 -5.64 3.86 11.41
CA GLU A 154 -6.44 4.98 11.91
C GLU A 154 -6.08 5.31 13.37
N GLU A 155 -5.94 4.31 14.25
CA GLU A 155 -5.55 4.52 15.65
C GLU A 155 -4.18 5.20 15.78
N GLN A 156 -3.17 4.74 15.03
CA GLN A 156 -1.84 5.37 15.02
C GLN A 156 -1.88 6.82 14.51
N ALA A 157 -2.68 7.09 13.48
CA ALA A 157 -2.81 8.45 12.95
C ALA A 157 -3.46 9.42 13.95
N VAL A 158 -4.35 8.93 14.82
CA VAL A 158 -4.97 9.72 15.90
C VAL A 158 -3.98 9.97 17.03
N GLU A 159 -3.25 8.93 17.48
CA GLU A 159 -2.24 9.08 18.55
C GLU A 159 -1.11 10.03 18.14
N GLU A 160 -0.63 9.97 16.89
CA GLU A 160 0.39 10.90 16.39
C GLU A 160 -0.10 12.35 16.30
N TYR A 161 -1.41 12.57 16.12
CA TYR A 161 -2.01 13.91 16.07
C TYR A 161 -2.25 14.49 17.47
N GLU A 162 -2.63 13.66 18.44
CA GLU A 162 -2.90 14.08 19.83
C GLU A 162 -1.63 14.19 20.70
N GLY A 163 -0.52 13.55 20.29
CA GLY A 163 0.76 13.56 20.99
C GLY A 163 1.65 14.80 20.76
N ASN A 164 1.11 15.89 20.20
CA ASN A 164 1.87 17.11 19.86
C ASN A 164 1.27 18.38 20.49
#